data_AF-A0A2T4IIH7-F1
#
_entry.id   AF-A0A2T4IIH7-F1
#
_cell.length_a   1.000
_cell.length_b   1.000
_cell.length_c   1.000
_cell.angle_alpha   90.00
_cell.angle_beta   90.00
_cell.angle_gamma   90.00
#
_symmetry.space_group_name_H-M   'P 1'
#
loop_
_entity.id
_entity.type
_entity.pdbx_description
1 polymer ?
#
loop_
_entity_poly.entity_id
_entity_poly.type
_entity_poly.pdbx_seq_one_letter_code
_entity_poly.pdbx_strand_id
1 'polypeptide(L)' 'MRYCSNKDVNQLVRELVQAGWTFRCGRHGKLVPPSGLGFITISQTPSDHRCLLKIRRDIRRLQRGAGQSEQAKIVVA' A
#
# COMPACT_ATOMS: atom_id res chain seq x y z
N MET A 1 0.24 15.41 -2.38
CA MET A 1 -1.01 14.74 -1.94
C MET A 1 -0.77 14.09 -0.59
N ARG A 2 -1.75 14.20 0.33
CA ARG A 2 -1.74 13.52 1.62
C ARG A 2 -2.74 12.38 1.56
N TYR A 3 -2.25 11.15 1.64
CA TYR A 3 -3.04 9.91 1.59
C TYR A 3 -3.43 9.42 2.99
N CYS A 4 -2.59 9.71 3.99
CA CYS A 4 -2.79 9.30 5.37
C CYS A 4 -2.27 10.36 6.34
N SER A 5 -2.82 10.40 7.55
CA SER A 5 -2.35 11.29 8.61
C SER A 5 -0.97 10.90 9.15
N ASN A 6 -0.68 9.59 9.16
CA ASN A 6 0.62 9.03 9.57
C ASN A 6 1.66 9.24 8.45
N LYS A 7 2.81 9.83 8.80
CA LYS A 7 3.86 10.23 7.84
C LYS A 7 4.49 9.02 7.13
N ASP A 8 4.79 7.96 7.86
CA ASP A 8 5.42 6.75 7.30
C ASP A 8 4.48 6.02 6.34
N VAL A 9 3.20 5.92 6.72
CA VAL A 9 2.17 5.33 5.85
C VAL A 9 1.96 6.20 4.61
N ASN A 10 1.94 7.52 4.77
CA ASN A 10 1.80 8.45 3.65
C ASN A 10 2.98 8.34 2.66
N GLN A 11 4.20 8.19 3.18
CA GLN A 11 5.39 7.97 2.36
C GLN A 11 5.32 6.63 1.62
N LEU A 12 5.01 5.54 2.32
CA LEU A 12 4.86 4.22 1.72
C LEU A 12 3.81 4.20 0.59
N VAL A 13 2.65 4.82 0.82
CA VAL A 13 1.62 4.93 -0.23
C VAL A 13 2.14 5.70 -1.43
N ARG A 14 2.92 6.76 -1.22
CA ARG A 14 3.49 7.55 -2.32
C ARG A 14 4.47 6.73 -3.17
N GLU A 15 5.36 5.98 -2.52
CA GLU A 15 6.33 5.11 -3.19
C GLU A 15 5.62 4.00 -3.99
N LEU A 16 4.56 3.41 -3.44
CA LEU A 16 3.75 2.40 -4.13
C LEU A 16 3.03 2.98 -5.34
N VAL A 17 2.44 4.18 -5.20
CA VAL A 17 1.79 4.87 -6.33
C VAL A 17 2.79 5.17 -7.44
N GLN A 18 4.02 5.58 -7.11
CA GLN A 18 5.10 5.74 -8.08
C GLN A 18 5.50 4.42 -8.75
N ALA A 19 5.45 3.30 -8.02
CA ALA A 19 5.67 1.97 -8.56
C ALA A 19 4.45 1.38 -9.32
N GLY A 20 3.46 2.20 -9.67
CA GLY A 20 2.31 1.80 -10.49
C GLY A 20 1.10 1.28 -9.70
N TRP A 21 1.10 1.38 -8.37
CA TRP A 21 -0.09 1.05 -7.59
C TRP A 21 -1.13 2.16 -7.71
N THR A 22 -2.41 1.77 -7.66
CA THR A 22 -3.51 2.73 -7.70
C THR A 22 -4.05 2.96 -6.29
N PHE A 23 -3.99 4.20 -5.82
CA PHE A 23 -4.68 4.61 -4.59
C PHE A 23 -6.06 5.18 -4.91
N ARG A 24 -7.11 4.63 -4.28
CA ARG A 24 -8.49 5.15 -4.35
C ARG A 24 -8.90 5.72 -3.01
N CYS A 25 -9.31 6.98 -3.01
CA CYS A 25 -9.82 7.65 -1.81
C CYS A 25 -11.31 7.34 -1.61
N GLY A 26 -11.72 7.12 -0.36
CA GLY A 26 -13.10 6.87 0.09
C GLY A 26 -13.15 7.05 1.61
N ARG A 27 -14.11 6.41 2.31
CA ARG A 27 -14.12 6.42 3.79
C ARG A 27 -12.81 5.88 4.38
N HIS A 28 -12.28 4.82 3.77
CA HIS A 28 -10.91 4.35 3.95
C HIS A 28 -10.20 4.38 2.60
N GLY A 29 -8.91 4.71 2.58
CA GLY A 29 -8.11 4.63 1.36
C GLY A 29 -7.96 3.18 0.93
N LYS A 30 -8.01 2.89 -0.37
CA LYS A 30 -7.75 1.55 -0.90
C LYS A 30 -6.53 1.61 -1.79
N LEU A 31 -5.57 0.72 -1.57
CA LEU A 31 -4.38 0.57 -2.38
C LEU A 31 -4.53 -0.72 -3.22
N VAL A 32 -4.57 -0.56 -4.53
CA VAL A 32 -4.77 -1.65 -5.49
C VAL A 32 -3.44 -1.90 -6.21
N PRO A 33 -2.93 -3.14 -6.23
CA PRO A 33 -1.71 -3.46 -6.96
C PRO A 33 -1.94 -3.37 -8.48
N PRO A 34 -0.87 -3.12 -9.26
CA PRO A 34 -0.96 -3.08 -10.72
C PRO A 34 -1.38 -4.43 -11.32
N SER A 35 -1.17 -5.54 -10.60
CA SER A 35 -1.64 -6.86 -10.99
C SER A 35 -3.16 -7.02 -10.95
N GLY A 36 -3.89 -6.08 -10.33
CA GLY A 36 -5.35 -6.14 -10.17
C GLY A 36 -5.82 -7.20 -9.15
N LEU A 37 -4.90 -7.94 -8.53
CA LEU A 37 -5.23 -9.02 -7.59
C LEU A 37 -5.32 -8.49 -6.16
N GLY A 38 -6.55 -8.19 -5.73
CA GLY A 38 -6.87 -7.77 -4.37
C GLY A 38 -6.66 -6.28 -4.11
N PHE A 39 -6.73 -5.87 -2.84
CA PHE A 39 -6.47 -4.50 -2.40
C PHE A 39 -6.16 -4.46 -0.90
N ILE A 40 -5.51 -3.39 -0.47
CA ILE A 40 -5.23 -3.10 0.94
C ILE A 40 -6.06 -1.91 1.37
N THR A 41 -6.67 -1.99 2.55
CA THR A 41 -7.40 -0.87 3.12
C THR A 41 -6.50 -0.08 4.07
N ILE A 42 -6.37 1.21 3.81
CA ILE A 42 -5.61 2.18 4.58
C ILE A 42 -6.59 3.06 5.36
N SER A 43 -6.58 2.95 6.68
CA SER A 43 -7.32 3.88 7.55
C SER A 43 -6.71 5.28 7.46
N GLN A 44 -7.54 6.32 7.43
CA GLN A 44 -7.07 7.72 7.34
C GLN A 44 -6.37 8.20 8.62
N THR A 45 -6.76 7.64 9.78
CA THR A 45 -6.23 7.93 11.11
C THR A 45 -5.86 6.62 11.82
N PRO A 46 -4.77 5.95 11.41
CA PRO A 46 -4.31 4.78 12.13
C PRO A 46 -3.65 5.23 13.44
N SER A 47 -4.29 4.97 14.58
CA SER A 47 -3.69 5.18 15.91
C SER A 47 -2.69 4.07 16.27
N ASP A 48 -2.68 2.97 15.51
CA ASP A 48 -1.80 1.83 15.70
C ASP A 48 -0.39 2.11 15.14
N HIS A 49 0.62 2.19 16.01
CA HIS A 49 2.03 2.30 15.61
C HIS A 49 2.50 1.13 14.74
N ARG A 50 1.83 -0.03 14.81
CA ARG A 50 2.09 -1.22 13.97
C ARG A 50 1.36 -1.20 12.63
N CYS A 51 0.59 -0.15 12.33
CA CYS A 51 -0.15 -0.05 11.07
C CYS A 51 0.77 -0.19 9.86
N LEU A 52 1.95 0.44 9.89
CA LEU A 52 2.95 0.33 8.83
C LEU A 52 3.40 -1.13 8.61
N LEU A 53 3.66 -1.87 9.69
CA LEU A 53 4.07 -3.28 9.62
C LEU A 53 2.98 -4.18 9.05
N LYS A 54 1.72 -3.94 9.45
CA LYS A 54 0.54 -4.64 8.90
C LYS A 54 0.43 -4.39 7.39
N ILE A 55 0.49 -3.12 6.96
CA ILE A 55 0.43 -2.74 5.55
C ILE A 55 1.55 -3.41 4.76
N ARG A 56 2.81 -3.35 5.22
CA ARG A 56 3.95 -4.00 4.55
C ARG A 56 3.75 -5.52 4.42
N ARG A 57 3.22 -6.17 5.46
CA ARG A 57 2.90 -7.61 5.41
C ARG A 57 1.82 -7.92 4.37
N ASP A 58 0.77 -7.12 4.29
CA ASP A 58 -0.30 -7.32 3.32
C ASP A 58 0.17 -7.06 1.89
N ILE A 59 1.02 -6.05 1.67
CA ILE A 59 1.68 -5.82 0.38
C ILE A 59 2.46 -7.06 -0.05
N ARG A 60 3.30 -7.62 0.83
CA ARG A 60 4.06 -8.84 0.51
C ARG A 60 3.16 -10.02 0.18
N ARG A 61 1.99 -10.14 0.82
CA ARG A 61 1.01 -11.18 0.50
C ARG A 61 0.42 -10.99 -0.89
N LEU A 62 0.00 -9.78 -1.23
CA LEU A 62 -0.53 -9.46 -2.56
C LEU A 62 0.53 -9.66 -3.65
N GLN A 63 1.79 -9.32 -3.38
CA GLN A 63 2.91 -9.55 -4.30
C GLN A 63 3.23 -11.03 -4.51
N ARG A 64 3.00 -11.90 -3.51
CA ARG A 64 3.21 -13.35 -3.66
C ARG A 64 2.06 -14.04 -4.41
N GLY A 65 0.83 -13.53 -4.27
CA GLY A 65 -0.33 -14.02 -5.00
C GLY A 65 -0.37 -13.54 -6.45
N ALA A 66 0.21 -12.38 -6.73
CA ALA A 66 0.43 -11.87 -8.07
C ALA A 66 1.69 -12.50 -8.65
N GLY A 67 1.55 -13.43 -9.59
CA GLY A 67 2.67 -13.94 -10.39
C GLY A 67 3.57 -12.78 -10.84
N GLN A 68 4.83 -12.85 -10.40
CA GLN A 68 5.91 -11.89 -10.51
C GLN A 68 5.69 -10.72 -11.50
N SER A 69 5.25 -9.56 -11.00
CA SER A 69 5.46 -8.29 -11.69
C SER A 69 6.76 -7.67 -11.16
N GLU A 70 7.78 -7.61 -12.01
CA GLU A 70 9.17 -7.24 -11.70
C GLU A 70 9.31 -5.85 -11.02
N GLN A 71 8.35 -4.96 -11.23
CA GLN A 71 8.37 -3.56 -10.78
C GLN A 71 8.11 -3.37 -9.27
N ALA A 72 7.58 -4.38 -8.56
CA ALA A 72 7.14 -4.22 -7.16
C ALA A 72 8.20 -4.61 -6.11
N LYS A 73 9.34 -5.20 -6.52
CA LYS A 73 10.40 -5.66 -5.61
C LYS A 73 11.13 -4.51 -4.90
N ILE A 74 11.10 -3.30 -5.45
CA ILE A 74 11.91 -2.16 -5.00
C ILE A 74 11.33 -1.47 -3.76
N VAL A 75 10.01 -1.53 -3.53
CA VAL A 75 9.33 -0.68 -2.51
C VAL A 75 9.20 -1.35 -1.13
N VAL A 76 9.48 -2.65 -1.01
CA VAL A 76 9.17 -3.44 0.21
C VAL A 76 10.42 -4.10 0.82
N ALA A 77 11.59 -3.86 0.24
CA ALA A 77 12.89 -4.32 0.73
C ALA A 77 13.29 -3.59 2.03
#